data_AF-A0A2G9NYC9-F1
#
_entry.id   AF-A0A2G9NYC9-F1
#
_cell.length_a   1.000
_cell.length_b   1.000
_cell.length_c   1.000
_cell.angle_alpha   90.00
_cell.angle_beta   90.00
_cell.angle_gamma   90.00
#
_symmetry.space_group_name_H-M   'P 1'
#
loop_
_entity.id
_entity.type
_entity.pdbx_description
1 polymer ?
#
loop_
_entity_poly.entity_id
_entity_poly.type
_entity_poly.pdbx_seq_one_letter_code
_entity_poly.pdbx_strand_id
1 'polypeptide(L)'
;RYLSQDKLPQIILEGDLKKLEEYFKRYHLDLSVFETTTDLEVPSYMCINEDRTGEGPAVSVGLSSGLDIGGTIYKSIMESQQVRQWIRYSYIQDKKPLIISREQIRTIKDRGYFWYSLNMVEKLFFLNNGQKRMSKHTSLDNLDLMSHLGNKGIDIYMVNITSSEIAGAGFSVVKVVSPQLHPLFLYEEYPCLYSERLKKNLNGRKINPLPHPFM
;
A
#
# COMPACT_ATOMS: atom_id res chain seq x y z
N ARG A 1 -9.07 2.99 -5.33
CA ARG A 1 -9.30 3.56 -3.99
C ARG A 1 -8.53 4.87 -3.80
N TYR A 2 -7.19 4.88 -3.81
CA TYR A 2 -6.42 6.14 -3.74
C TYR A 2 -6.71 7.06 -4.96
N LEU A 3 -6.61 6.50 -6.17
CA LEU A 3 -6.85 7.24 -7.42
C LEU A 3 -8.29 7.78 -7.54
N SER A 4 -9.25 7.18 -6.82
CA SER A 4 -10.66 7.60 -6.79
C SER A 4 -10.99 8.50 -5.60
N GLN A 5 -10.04 8.75 -4.69
CA GLN A 5 -10.22 9.45 -3.42
C GLN A 5 -11.41 8.91 -2.61
N ASP A 6 -11.56 7.58 -2.59
CA ASP A 6 -12.61 6.93 -1.81
C ASP A 6 -12.34 7.10 -0.30
N LYS A 7 -13.39 7.38 0.48
CA LYS A 7 -13.36 7.21 1.94
C LYS A 7 -13.23 5.72 2.24
N LEU A 8 -12.39 5.36 3.20
CA LEU A 8 -12.12 3.95 3.52
C LEU A 8 -12.47 3.62 4.96
N PRO A 9 -13.02 2.41 5.23
CA PRO A 9 -13.22 1.97 6.60
C PRO A 9 -11.91 1.97 7.37
N GLN A 10 -11.89 2.60 8.53
CA GLN A 10 -10.72 2.62 9.42
C GLN A 10 -10.80 1.42 10.36
N ILE A 11 -9.70 0.67 10.45
CA ILE A 11 -9.58 -0.48 11.34
C ILE A 11 -9.07 -0.02 12.70
N ILE A 12 -9.83 -0.33 13.75
CA ILE A 12 -9.41 -0.18 15.14
C ILE A 12 -8.65 -1.44 15.51
N LEU A 13 -7.38 -1.28 15.86
CA LEU A 13 -6.48 -2.38 16.19
C LEU A 13 -6.73 -2.91 17.61
N GLU A 14 -6.69 -4.23 17.76
CA GLU A 14 -6.85 -4.95 19.04
C GLU A 14 -5.68 -5.91 19.30
N GLY A 15 -5.63 -6.46 20.52
CA GLY A 15 -4.65 -7.50 20.89
C GLY A 15 -3.20 -7.09 20.63
N ASP A 16 -2.44 -7.95 19.96
CA ASP A 16 -1.03 -7.68 19.65
C ASP A 16 -0.84 -6.55 18.63
N LEU A 17 -1.81 -6.31 17.75
CA LEU A 17 -1.78 -5.17 16.83
C LEU A 17 -1.95 -3.84 17.58
N LYS A 18 -2.71 -3.84 18.68
CA LYS A 18 -2.84 -2.67 19.55
C LYS A 18 -1.53 -2.34 20.26
N LYS A 19 -0.82 -3.36 20.78
CA LYS A 19 0.52 -3.18 21.38
C LYS A 19 1.50 -2.59 20.37
N LEU A 20 1.40 -2.99 19.10
CA LEU A 20 2.20 -2.42 18.02
C LEU A 20 1.87 -0.94 17.77
N GLU A 21 0.60 -0.56 17.76
CA GLU A 21 0.18 0.85 17.70
C GLU A 21 0.77 1.68 18.84
N GLU A 22 0.72 1.17 20.07
CA GLU A 22 1.27 1.82 21.26
C GLU A 22 2.80 1.94 21.18
N TYR A 23 3.48 0.93 20.64
CA TYR A 23 4.91 0.98 20.39
C TYR A 23 5.27 2.09 19.40
N PHE A 24 4.52 2.27 18.32
CA PHE A 24 4.76 3.36 17.36
C PHE A 24 4.51 4.73 17.99
N LYS A 25 3.43 4.87 18.77
CA LYS A 25 3.11 6.10 19.51
C LYS A 25 4.23 6.53 20.47
N ARG A 26 4.92 5.58 21.10
CA ARG A 26 6.11 5.86 21.94
C ARG A 26 7.21 6.62 21.17
N TYR A 27 7.29 6.44 19.85
CA TYR A 27 8.25 7.12 18.97
C TYR A 27 7.61 8.27 18.17
N HIS A 28 6.45 8.78 18.60
CA HIS A 28 5.72 9.86 17.94
C HIS A 28 5.29 9.53 16.51
N LEU A 29 4.99 8.25 16.26
CA LEU A 29 4.46 7.77 14.99
C LEU A 29 2.98 7.39 15.17
N ASP A 30 2.13 7.99 14.35
CA ASP A 30 0.70 7.74 14.37
C ASP A 30 0.34 6.74 13.26
N LEU A 31 -0.18 5.58 13.66
CA LEU A 31 -0.64 4.56 12.75
C LEU A 31 -2.14 4.69 12.48
N SER A 32 -2.52 4.62 11.21
CA SER A 32 -3.91 4.44 10.78
C SER A 32 -4.00 3.32 9.77
N VAL A 33 -4.84 2.33 10.05
CA VAL A 33 -5.07 1.19 9.15
C VAL A 33 -6.43 1.33 8.49
N PHE A 34 -6.47 1.13 7.18
CA PHE A 34 -7.68 1.22 6.37
C PHE A 34 -7.94 -0.07 5.60
N GLU A 35 -9.19 -0.48 5.56
CA GLU A 35 -9.63 -1.59 4.71
C GLU A 35 -9.71 -1.10 3.25
N THR A 36 -8.98 -1.77 2.37
CA THR A 36 -8.93 -1.49 0.92
C THR A 36 -9.57 -2.61 0.08
N THR A 37 -10.19 -3.59 0.72
CA THR A 37 -10.92 -4.70 0.09
C THR A 37 -11.81 -4.20 -1.06
N THR A 38 -11.70 -4.87 -2.20
CA THR A 38 -12.43 -4.52 -3.43
C THR A 38 -13.56 -5.52 -3.68
N ASP A 39 -14.24 -5.40 -4.81
CA ASP A 39 -15.22 -6.40 -5.29
C ASP A 39 -14.62 -7.80 -5.51
N LEU A 40 -13.28 -7.94 -5.46
CA LEU A 40 -12.62 -9.24 -5.44
C LEU A 40 -12.77 -9.97 -4.11
N GLU A 41 -13.20 -9.31 -3.03
CA GLU A 41 -13.44 -9.92 -1.72
C GLU A 41 -12.21 -10.63 -1.13
N VAL A 42 -11.01 -10.30 -1.61
CA VAL A 42 -9.74 -10.67 -0.99
C VAL A 42 -9.39 -9.59 0.04
N PRO A 43 -9.18 -9.92 1.32
CA PRO A 43 -8.84 -8.92 2.33
C PRO A 43 -7.59 -8.15 1.92
N SER A 44 -7.67 -6.84 2.02
CA SER A 44 -6.58 -5.93 1.65
C SER A 44 -6.58 -4.74 2.59
N TYR A 45 -5.41 -4.37 3.08
CA TYR A 45 -5.23 -3.35 4.10
C TYR A 45 -4.12 -2.39 3.72
N MET A 46 -4.35 -1.11 4.02
CA MET A 46 -3.39 -0.03 3.85
C MET A 46 -3.07 0.55 5.22
N CYS A 47 -1.81 0.59 5.60
CA CYS A 47 -1.36 1.27 6.80
C CYS A 47 -0.68 2.58 6.41
N ILE A 48 -1.12 3.67 7.02
CA ILE A 48 -0.44 4.96 7.01
C ILE A 48 0.31 5.10 8.32
N ASN A 49 1.60 5.41 8.22
CA ASN A 49 2.47 5.77 9.32
C ASN A 49 2.84 7.24 9.16
N GLU A 50 2.20 8.09 9.97
CA GLU A 50 2.38 9.54 9.99
C GLU A 50 3.50 9.92 10.97
N ASP A 51 4.42 10.75 10.49
CA ASP A 51 5.51 11.30 11.30
C ASP A 51 5.43 12.83 11.32
N ARG A 52 5.04 13.40 12.46
CA ARG A 52 4.93 14.85 12.62
C ARG A 52 6.17 15.50 13.23
N THR A 53 7.22 14.71 13.48
CA THR A 53 8.46 15.19 14.10
C THR A 53 9.41 15.83 13.09
N GLY A 54 9.30 15.46 11.81
CA GLY A 54 10.25 15.85 10.75
C GLY A 54 11.52 14.99 10.69
N GLU A 55 11.65 13.98 11.55
CA GLU A 55 12.79 13.08 11.60
C GLU A 55 12.80 12.03 10.47
N GLY A 56 11.64 11.71 9.92
CA GLY A 56 11.46 10.86 8.75
C GLY A 56 10.40 11.45 7.81
N PRO A 57 10.03 10.72 6.74
CA PRO A 57 9.00 11.19 5.86
C PRO A 57 7.68 11.34 6.60
N ALA A 58 6.99 12.46 6.40
CA ALA A 58 5.75 12.76 7.10
C ALA A 58 4.65 11.71 6.85
N VAL A 59 4.69 11.07 5.69
CA VAL A 59 3.80 9.97 5.32
C VAL A 59 4.62 8.82 4.78
N SER A 60 4.38 7.64 5.32
CA SER A 60 4.83 6.37 4.77
C SER A 60 3.67 5.38 4.75
N VAL A 61 3.58 4.56 3.70
CA VAL A 61 2.43 3.69 3.48
C VAL A 61 2.88 2.28 3.18
N GLY A 62 2.18 1.31 3.76
CA GLY A 62 2.31 -0.12 3.44
C GLY A 62 0.97 -0.70 2.97
N LEU A 63 1.04 -1.72 2.13
CA LEU A 63 -0.09 -2.38 1.49
C LEU A 63 0.09 -3.89 1.55
N SER A 64 -0.88 -4.58 2.15
CA SER A 64 -0.88 -6.03 2.12
C SER A 64 -2.25 -6.57 1.77
N SER A 65 -2.27 -7.69 1.06
CA SER A 65 -3.48 -8.48 0.78
C SER A 65 -3.20 -9.95 1.08
N GLY A 66 -4.18 -10.64 1.65
CA GLY A 66 -4.02 -12.03 2.10
C GLY A 66 -5.27 -12.56 2.78
N LEU A 67 -5.34 -13.89 2.92
CA LEU A 67 -6.50 -14.59 3.50
C LEU A 67 -6.48 -14.57 5.03
N ASP A 68 -5.30 -14.51 5.66
CA ASP A 68 -5.15 -14.22 7.08
C ASP A 68 -5.24 -12.70 7.32
N ILE A 69 -6.38 -12.25 7.86
CA ILE A 69 -6.63 -10.82 8.10
C ILE A 69 -5.61 -10.23 9.07
N GLY A 70 -5.31 -10.93 10.18
CA GLY A 70 -4.42 -10.43 11.22
C GLY A 70 -3.00 -10.27 10.70
N GLY A 71 -2.48 -11.31 10.05
CA GLY A 71 -1.16 -11.27 9.41
C GLY A 71 -1.08 -10.26 8.28
N THR A 72 -2.17 -10.04 7.53
CA THR A 72 -2.21 -9.03 6.45
C THR A 72 -2.14 -7.61 7.02
N ILE A 73 -2.88 -7.31 8.09
CA ILE A 73 -2.77 -6.01 8.78
C ILE A 73 -1.34 -5.81 9.31
N TYR A 74 -0.79 -6.82 10.01
CA TYR A 74 0.57 -6.77 10.52
C TYR A 74 1.60 -6.47 9.43
N LYS A 75 1.54 -7.18 8.30
CA LYS A 75 2.43 -6.95 7.15
C LYS A 75 2.32 -5.53 6.62
N SER A 76 1.12 -4.98 6.50
CA SER A 76 0.93 -3.59 6.05
C SER A 76 1.58 -2.56 6.99
N ILE A 77 1.57 -2.82 8.31
CA ILE A 77 2.23 -1.95 9.30
C ILE A 77 3.76 -2.10 9.20
N MET A 78 4.27 -3.32 9.03
CA MET A 78 5.71 -3.55 8.90
C MET A 78 6.28 -2.90 7.64
N GLU A 79 5.55 -2.99 6.52
CA GLU A 79 5.95 -2.38 5.26
C GLU A 79 5.98 -0.85 5.36
N SER A 80 4.95 -0.22 5.97
CA SER A 80 4.94 1.24 6.14
C SER A 80 6.16 1.71 6.94
N GLN A 81 6.57 0.96 7.95
CA GLN A 81 7.77 1.26 8.73
C GLN A 81 9.08 0.97 7.98
N GLN A 82 9.16 -0.13 7.23
CA GLN A 82 10.33 -0.44 6.40
C GLN A 82 10.58 0.71 5.41
N VAL A 83 9.52 1.16 4.72
CA VAL A 83 9.54 2.28 3.79
C VAL A 83 9.97 3.56 4.49
N ARG A 84 9.41 3.89 5.67
CA ARG A 84 9.82 5.06 6.45
C ARG A 84 11.32 5.07 6.74
N GLN A 85 11.87 3.93 7.18
CA GLN A 85 13.29 3.82 7.52
C GLN A 85 14.19 3.95 6.29
N TRP A 86 13.84 3.28 5.21
CA TRP A 86 14.59 3.36 3.95
C TRP A 86 14.65 4.79 3.41
N ILE A 87 13.51 5.48 3.35
CA ILE A 87 13.45 6.86 2.85
C ILE A 87 14.15 7.83 3.79
N ARG A 88 13.97 7.70 5.12
CA ARG A 88 14.70 8.54 6.08
C ARG A 88 16.22 8.43 5.88
N TYR A 89 16.73 7.21 5.81
CA TYR A 89 18.17 6.97 5.64
C TYR A 89 18.67 7.57 4.32
N SER A 90 17.96 7.28 3.23
CA SER A 90 18.32 7.78 1.90
C SER A 90 18.28 9.31 1.84
N TYR A 91 17.26 9.94 2.45
CA TYR A 91 17.10 11.38 2.50
C TYR A 91 18.28 12.08 3.17
N ILE A 92 18.81 11.50 4.26
CA ILE A 92 19.98 12.02 4.95
C ILE A 92 21.24 11.84 4.09
N GLN A 93 21.44 10.66 3.50
CA GLN A 93 22.59 10.38 2.64
C GLN A 93 22.66 11.30 1.41
N ASP A 94 21.50 11.55 0.80
CA ASP A 94 21.37 12.42 -0.37
C ASP A 94 21.34 13.92 -0.01
N LYS A 95 21.69 14.28 1.24
CA LYS A 95 21.78 15.67 1.73
C LYS A 95 20.44 16.41 1.66
N LYS A 96 19.35 15.74 2.03
CA LYS A 96 18.01 16.31 2.23
C LYS A 96 17.44 16.97 0.97
N PRO A 97 17.27 16.23 -0.14
CA PRO A 97 16.77 16.79 -1.39
C PRO A 97 15.37 17.38 -1.24
N LEU A 98 15.08 18.43 -2.01
CA LEU A 98 13.78 19.08 -2.04
C LEU A 98 13.00 18.65 -3.29
N ILE A 99 11.99 17.78 -3.10
CA ILE A 99 11.07 17.34 -4.14
C ILE A 99 9.67 17.85 -3.77
N ILE A 100 9.15 18.80 -4.56
CA ILE A 100 7.89 19.50 -4.26
C ILE A 100 6.83 19.34 -5.36
N SER A 101 7.21 18.80 -6.52
CA SER A 101 6.30 18.61 -7.64
C SER A 101 6.45 17.23 -8.27
N ARG A 102 5.42 16.80 -8.98
CA ARG A 102 5.38 15.49 -9.65
C ARG A 102 6.45 15.37 -10.73
N GLU A 103 6.74 16.46 -11.44
CA GLU A 103 7.68 16.52 -12.56
C GLU A 103 9.13 16.30 -12.11
N GLN A 104 9.40 16.44 -10.81
CA GLN A 104 10.71 16.20 -10.21
C GLN A 104 10.91 14.72 -9.83
N ILE A 105 9.85 13.90 -9.81
CA ILE A 105 9.93 12.49 -9.41
C ILE A 105 10.42 11.65 -10.59
N ARG A 106 11.65 11.14 -10.51
CA ARG A 106 12.26 10.25 -11.51
C ARG A 106 12.42 8.83 -10.99
N THR A 107 12.53 8.68 -9.68
CA THR A 107 12.73 7.40 -9.01
C THR A 107 11.70 7.19 -7.91
N ILE A 108 11.58 5.94 -7.45
CA ILE A 108 10.77 5.59 -6.26
C ILE A 108 11.28 6.37 -5.03
N LYS A 109 12.59 6.59 -4.95
CA LYS A 109 13.23 7.35 -3.88
C LYS A 109 12.79 8.82 -3.88
N ASP A 110 12.71 9.46 -5.06
CA ASP A 110 12.21 10.84 -5.19
C ASP A 110 10.74 10.95 -4.77
N ARG A 111 9.92 9.93 -5.06
CA ARG A 111 8.54 9.86 -4.54
C ARG A 111 8.55 9.80 -3.01
N GLY A 112 9.44 9.01 -2.41
CA GLY A 112 9.64 9.02 -0.96
C GLY A 112 9.96 10.41 -0.41
N TYR A 113 10.82 11.16 -1.09
CA TYR A 113 11.19 12.53 -0.71
C TYR A 113 10.05 13.52 -0.88
N PHE A 114 9.22 13.36 -1.91
CA PHE A 114 8.02 14.16 -2.11
C PHE A 114 7.06 14.07 -0.90
N TRP A 115 6.93 12.88 -0.31
CA TRP A 115 6.11 12.63 0.87
C TRP A 115 6.78 13.00 2.20
N TYR A 116 7.97 13.62 2.17
CA TYR A 116 8.70 13.94 3.38
C TYR A 116 8.12 15.15 4.14
N SER A 117 7.55 16.11 3.42
CA SER A 117 7.05 17.36 3.98
C SER A 117 5.81 17.15 4.85
N LEU A 118 5.76 17.82 6.02
CA LEU A 118 4.65 17.73 6.99
C LEU A 118 3.28 18.10 6.40
N ASN A 119 3.24 18.97 5.39
CA ASN A 119 2.00 19.34 4.70
C ASN A 119 1.36 18.17 3.91
N MET A 120 2.10 17.09 3.66
CA MET A 120 1.59 15.94 2.92
C MET A 120 0.62 15.10 3.73
N VAL A 121 0.67 15.18 5.06
CA VAL A 121 -0.26 14.47 5.93
C VAL A 121 -1.71 14.87 5.65
N GLU A 122 -1.95 16.17 5.46
CA GLU A 122 -3.29 16.71 5.18
C GLU A 122 -3.84 16.25 3.82
N LYS A 123 -2.95 15.90 2.88
CA LYS A 123 -3.36 15.43 1.55
C LYS A 123 -4.05 14.07 1.58
N LEU A 124 -3.92 13.31 2.67
CA LEU A 124 -4.56 12.02 2.87
C LEU A 124 -5.85 12.08 3.70
N PHE A 125 -6.30 13.26 4.13
CA PHE A 125 -7.50 13.40 4.95
C PHE A 125 -8.80 12.93 4.28
N PHE A 126 -8.83 12.80 2.95
CA PHE A 126 -9.99 12.24 2.24
C PHE A 126 -10.25 10.76 2.61
N LEU A 127 -9.24 10.05 3.12
CA LEU A 127 -9.36 8.68 3.62
C LEU A 127 -10.12 8.62 4.94
N ASN A 128 -9.97 9.68 5.75
CA ASN A 128 -10.65 9.82 7.01
C ASN A 128 -12.17 10.01 6.76
N ASN A 129 -13.00 9.58 7.71
CA ASN A 129 -14.48 9.57 7.66
C ASN A 129 -15.15 8.34 7.01
N GLY A 130 -14.43 7.22 6.85
CA GLY A 130 -15.09 5.93 6.65
C GLY A 130 -15.65 5.34 7.95
N GLN A 131 -16.40 4.24 7.84
CA GLN A 131 -16.87 3.49 9.00
C GLN A 131 -15.68 2.94 9.80
N LYS A 132 -15.76 2.99 11.14
CA LYS A 132 -14.78 2.30 11.98
C LYS A 132 -15.17 0.85 12.16
N ARG A 133 -14.21 -0.06 12.08
CA ARG A 133 -14.41 -1.51 12.24
C ARG A 133 -13.32 -2.07 13.13
N MET A 134 -13.66 -3.04 13.98
CA MET A 134 -12.66 -3.74 14.78
C MET A 134 -11.83 -4.66 13.90
N SER A 135 -10.52 -4.76 14.18
CA SER A 135 -9.65 -5.75 13.55
C SER A 135 -10.17 -7.15 13.85
N LYS A 136 -10.21 -8.02 12.84
CA LYS A 136 -10.58 -9.43 13.02
C LYS A 136 -9.33 -10.29 12.91
N HIS A 137 -9.22 -11.28 13.78
CA HIS A 137 -8.28 -12.39 13.61
C HIS A 137 -9.04 -13.56 12.98
N THR A 138 -9.37 -13.42 11.70
CA THR A 138 -10.05 -14.48 10.94
C THR A 138 -9.20 -14.80 9.73
N SER A 139 -9.01 -16.09 9.47
CA SER A 139 -8.44 -16.55 8.21
C SER A 139 -9.52 -17.07 7.29
N LEU A 140 -9.34 -16.83 6.00
CA LEU A 140 -10.15 -17.38 4.91
C LEU A 140 -9.44 -18.58 4.25
N ASP A 141 -8.71 -19.39 5.03
CA ASP A 141 -7.84 -20.48 4.51
C ASP A 141 -8.55 -21.50 3.61
N ASN A 142 -9.86 -21.65 3.77
CA ASN A 142 -10.66 -22.56 2.95
C ASN A 142 -11.09 -21.96 1.60
N LEU A 143 -10.77 -20.70 1.33
CA LEU A 143 -11.09 -20.07 0.05
C LEU A 143 -10.14 -20.57 -1.03
N ASP A 144 -10.68 -21.31 -2.01
CA ASP A 144 -9.98 -21.53 -3.27
C ASP A 144 -9.90 -20.22 -4.05
N LEU A 145 -8.78 -19.51 -3.86
CA LEU A 145 -8.55 -18.19 -4.44
C LEU A 145 -8.58 -18.22 -5.97
N MET A 146 -8.13 -19.30 -6.61
CA MET A 146 -8.09 -19.41 -8.06
C MET A 146 -9.51 -19.50 -8.62
N SER A 147 -10.33 -20.39 -8.07
CA SER A 147 -11.74 -20.52 -8.45
C SER A 147 -12.52 -19.24 -8.14
N HIS A 148 -12.26 -18.62 -6.99
CA HIS A 148 -12.91 -17.37 -6.58
C HIS A 148 -12.62 -16.22 -7.54
N LEU A 149 -11.35 -16.04 -7.93
CA LEU A 149 -10.95 -15.01 -8.90
C LEU A 149 -11.49 -15.33 -10.30
N GLY A 150 -11.46 -16.59 -10.72
CA GLY A 150 -12.03 -17.04 -11.99
C GLY A 150 -13.53 -16.74 -12.10
N ASN A 151 -14.30 -17.00 -11.03
CA ASN A 151 -15.74 -16.67 -10.95
C ASN A 151 -16.03 -15.16 -11.04
N LYS A 152 -15.04 -14.32 -10.76
CA LYS A 152 -15.11 -12.85 -10.93
C LYS A 152 -14.55 -12.37 -12.26
N GLY A 153 -14.25 -13.28 -13.19
CA GLY A 153 -13.71 -12.98 -14.51
C GLY A 153 -12.26 -12.47 -14.47
N ILE A 154 -11.49 -12.89 -13.46
CA ILE A 154 -10.07 -12.56 -13.33
C ILE A 154 -9.27 -13.78 -13.76
N ASP A 155 -8.60 -13.66 -14.92
CA ASP A 155 -7.68 -14.68 -15.38
C ASP A 155 -6.32 -14.50 -14.71
N ILE A 156 -5.71 -15.62 -14.33
CA ILE A 156 -4.40 -15.66 -13.68
C ILE A 156 -3.46 -16.50 -14.54
N TYR A 157 -2.40 -15.85 -15.03
CA TYR A 157 -1.33 -16.49 -15.78
C TYR A 157 -0.10 -16.56 -14.88
N MET A 158 0.48 -17.75 -14.70
CA MET A 158 1.71 -17.94 -13.94
C MET A 158 2.78 -18.53 -14.85
N VAL A 159 3.98 -17.99 -14.78
CA VAL A 159 5.17 -18.55 -15.42
C VAL A 159 6.28 -18.74 -14.40
N ASN A 160 6.89 -19.92 -14.40
CA ASN A 160 8.10 -20.19 -13.64
C ASN A 160 9.30 -19.59 -14.38
N ILE A 161 10.01 -18.68 -13.72
CA ILE A 161 11.20 -18.00 -14.26
C ILE A 161 12.45 -18.31 -13.44
N THR A 162 12.43 -19.42 -12.70
CA THR A 162 13.55 -19.87 -11.87
C THR A 162 14.72 -20.26 -12.76
N SER A 163 15.88 -19.64 -12.56
CA SER A 163 17.13 -20.05 -13.21
C SER A 163 17.68 -21.32 -12.55
N SER A 164 18.58 -22.02 -13.25
CA SER A 164 19.25 -23.22 -12.72
C SER A 164 19.98 -22.97 -11.40
N GLU A 165 20.62 -21.81 -11.25
CA GLU A 165 21.38 -21.44 -10.05
C GLU A 165 20.44 -21.26 -8.84
N ILE A 166 19.31 -20.58 -9.05
CA ILE A 166 18.30 -20.33 -8.01
C ILE A 166 17.59 -21.62 -7.62
N ALA A 167 17.29 -22.48 -8.61
CA ALA A 167 16.73 -23.82 -8.36
C ALA A 167 17.72 -24.71 -7.58
N GLY A 168 19.01 -24.66 -7.92
CA GLY A 168 20.07 -25.39 -7.21
C GLY A 168 20.23 -24.95 -5.74
N ALA A 169 19.84 -23.72 -5.42
CA ALA A 169 19.77 -23.20 -4.06
C ALA A 169 18.45 -23.52 -3.32
N GLY A 170 17.51 -24.24 -3.94
CA GLY A 170 16.24 -24.64 -3.34
C GLY A 170 15.14 -23.56 -3.38
N PHE A 171 15.31 -22.51 -4.18
CA PHE A 171 14.31 -21.44 -4.33
C PHE A 171 13.51 -21.59 -5.62
N SER A 172 12.35 -20.93 -5.67
CA SER A 172 11.53 -20.81 -6.87
C SER A 172 11.11 -19.37 -7.07
N VAL A 173 11.12 -18.92 -8.33
CA VAL A 173 10.70 -17.58 -8.74
C VAL A 173 9.60 -17.73 -9.78
N VAL A 174 8.45 -17.14 -9.50
CA VAL A 174 7.29 -17.13 -10.38
C VAL A 174 6.90 -15.71 -10.71
N LYS A 175 6.41 -15.50 -11.94
CA LYS A 175 5.75 -14.26 -12.34
C LYS A 175 4.28 -14.56 -12.56
N VAL A 176 3.42 -13.82 -11.86
CA VAL A 176 1.97 -13.90 -11.99
C VAL A 176 1.47 -12.64 -12.69
N VAL A 177 0.61 -12.81 -13.69
CA VAL A 177 0.03 -11.72 -14.49
C VAL A 177 -1.48 -11.90 -14.57
N SER A 178 -2.21 -10.81 -14.36
CA SER A 178 -3.65 -10.74 -14.58
C SER A 178 -4.00 -9.45 -15.31
N PRO A 179 -4.28 -9.49 -16.63
CA PRO A 179 -4.59 -8.31 -17.43
C PRO A 179 -5.81 -7.52 -16.95
N GLN A 180 -6.73 -8.19 -16.23
CA GLN A 180 -7.95 -7.58 -15.72
C GLN A 180 -7.71 -6.71 -14.49
N LEU A 181 -6.63 -6.91 -13.75
CA LEU A 181 -6.31 -6.14 -12.56
C LEU A 181 -5.72 -4.77 -12.91
N HIS A 182 -5.93 -3.78 -12.04
CA HIS A 182 -5.29 -2.48 -12.16
C HIS A 182 -3.89 -2.56 -11.54
N PRO A 183 -2.81 -2.31 -12.29
CA PRO A 183 -1.46 -2.38 -11.74
C PRO A 183 -1.17 -1.16 -10.85
N LEU A 184 -0.41 -1.38 -9.78
CA LEU A 184 0.25 -0.31 -9.07
C LEU A 184 1.46 0.14 -9.90
N PHE A 185 1.49 1.39 -10.34
CA PHE A 185 2.65 1.93 -11.04
C PHE A 185 3.68 2.45 -10.04
N LEU A 186 4.97 2.37 -10.36
CA LEU A 186 6.04 2.87 -9.50
C LEU A 186 6.86 4.01 -10.11
N TYR A 187 6.60 4.35 -11.38
CA TYR A 187 7.30 5.41 -12.09
C TYR A 187 6.30 6.48 -12.55
N GLU A 188 6.51 7.73 -12.11
CA GLU A 188 5.60 8.84 -12.43
C GLU A 188 5.59 9.21 -13.91
N GLU A 189 6.64 8.85 -14.66
CA GLU A 189 6.75 9.05 -16.11
C GLU A 189 5.78 8.15 -16.90
N TYR A 190 5.39 7.01 -16.31
CA TYR A 190 4.53 6.00 -16.96
C TYR A 190 3.36 5.63 -16.04
N PRO A 191 2.49 6.60 -15.70
CA PRO A 191 1.42 6.34 -14.76
C PRO A 191 0.36 5.45 -15.42
N CYS A 192 -0.02 4.36 -14.76
CA CYS A 192 -1.15 3.56 -15.20
C CYS A 192 -2.45 4.24 -14.77
N LEU A 193 -2.99 5.11 -15.62
CA LEU A 193 -4.22 5.87 -15.34
C LEU A 193 -5.47 5.29 -15.99
N TYR A 194 -5.36 4.10 -16.58
CA TYR A 194 -6.48 3.43 -17.26
C TYR A 194 -6.54 1.94 -16.95
N SER A 195 -7.72 1.48 -16.54
CA SER A 195 -8.18 0.10 -16.64
C SER A 195 -9.71 0.09 -16.55
N GLU A 196 -10.37 -0.97 -17.03
CA GLU A 196 -11.84 -1.08 -16.89
C GLU A 196 -12.28 -1.05 -15.42
N ARG A 197 -11.50 -1.70 -14.54
CA ARG A 197 -11.74 -1.66 -13.09
C ARG A 197 -11.61 -0.25 -12.51
N LEU A 198 -10.60 0.51 -12.92
CA LEU A 198 -10.44 1.91 -12.49
C LEU A 198 -11.57 2.78 -13.02
N LYS A 199 -11.92 2.67 -14.30
CA LYS A 199 -13.04 3.41 -14.92
C LYS A 199 -14.35 3.17 -14.18
N LYS A 200 -14.67 1.90 -13.88
CA LYS A 200 -15.84 1.51 -13.08
C LYS A 200 -15.79 2.09 -11.66
N ASN A 201 -14.62 2.06 -11.00
CA ASN A 201 -14.46 2.60 -9.64
C ASN A 201 -14.54 4.14 -9.60
N LEU A 202 -14.05 4.83 -10.62
CA LEU A 202 -14.17 6.29 -10.72
C LEU A 202 -15.63 6.72 -10.90
N ASN A 203 -16.42 5.98 -11.68
CA ASN A 203 -17.83 6.27 -11.95
C ASN A 203 -18.06 7.74 -12.36
N GLY A 204 -17.26 8.21 -13.34
CA GLY A 204 -17.29 9.59 -13.84
C GLY A 204 -16.48 10.61 -13.02
N ARG A 205 -15.94 10.25 -11.85
CA ARG A 205 -15.04 11.11 -11.08
C ARG A 205 -13.67 11.26 -11.75
N LYS A 206 -13.00 12.38 -11.46
CA LYS A 206 -11.61 12.62 -11.89
C LYS A 206 -10.64 11.77 -11.07
N ILE A 207 -9.53 11.41 -11.70
CA ILE A 207 -8.41 10.74 -11.04
C ILE A 207 -7.71 11.71 -10.10
N ASN A 208 -7.28 11.23 -8.93
CA ASN A 208 -6.40 11.96 -8.02
C ASN A 208 -5.06 12.25 -8.72
N PRO A 209 -4.71 13.52 -8.99
CA PRO A 209 -3.48 13.87 -9.68
C PRO A 209 -2.24 13.84 -8.77
N LEU A 210 -2.42 13.73 -7.45
CA LEU A 210 -1.32 13.69 -6.49
C LEU A 210 -0.54 12.37 -6.66
N PRO A 211 0.81 12.41 -6.76
CA PRO A 211 1.63 11.21 -6.78
C PRO A 211 1.32 10.34 -5.58
N HIS A 212 1.01 9.06 -5.76
CA HIS A 212 0.63 8.21 -4.64
C HIS A 212 1.78 7.99 -3.64
N PRO A 213 1.51 7.66 -2.37
CA PRO A 213 2.55 7.44 -1.35
C PRO A 213 3.17 6.03 -1.37
N PHE A 214 2.72 5.16 -2.29
CA PHE A 214 3.22 3.78 -2.40
C PHE A 214 4.60 3.72 -3.06
N MET A 215 5.48 2.89 -2.49
CA MET A 215 6.89 2.73 -2.89
C MET A 215 7.25 1.28 -3.13
#